data_AF-A0A3A4S7L5-F1
#
_entry.id   AF-A0A3A4S7L5-F1
#
_cell.length_a   1.000
_cell.length_b   1.000
_cell.length_c   1.000
_cell.angle_alpha   90.00
_cell.angle_beta   90.00
_cell.angle_gamma   90.00
#
_symmetry.space_group_name_H-M   'P 1'
#
loop_
_entity.id
_entity.type
_entity.pdbx_description
1 polymer ?
#
loop_
_entity_poly.entity_id
_entity_poly.type
_entity_poly.pdbx_seq_one_letter_code
_entity_poly.pdbx_strand_id
1 'polypeptide(L)'
;MQSFHAKDLPPENDLKKIEALACSISDPVQKLRFIQRAIDQYHEKSRLRRAAARLHSSGYLAGVGLFLILLCGAVMLVFPFKGIPGNHPQTVKEPQVFHAVSYPEPVRTEKNSSSPRLDQEDREPFFSPETPKYLDKLIWMVEKTDDAEFYSNRLEINTKHTIENVPRGYYLFPRGEEAFLQQGVFAGQINGILYHASESDVFAYRPEMTQSIKEYSRLLIRYLNKKKAYHYFIDRFGKVYRLIREDHAAFHSGNSIWADDRFFYLDLNHAFIGICFEGKDFEAIDPSRIQSNGENQPAIVPMERSSINEAQLISGKELTDWLRVKYKIPQHNCIPHGLASVNPYDQLIGHHLDLSHGFPFGFFEISNKYEEPIPAITEFGFTYDNYFMEIFQGKLWPGISLSEKILVMRAGEKQMSVADYRKLLNERFKKVFLWMRDKNAKDKQDRAGLDQERS
;
A
#
# COMPACT_ATOMS: atom_id res chain seq x y z
N MET A 1 16.97 23.46 -20.83
CA MET A 1 17.28 22.11 -21.35
C MET A 1 18.76 21.84 -21.09
N GLN A 2 19.10 21.14 -20.00
CA GLN A 2 20.38 20.41 -19.94
C GLN A 2 20.06 18.99 -20.41
N SER A 3 20.58 18.62 -21.58
CA SER A 3 20.52 17.23 -22.04
C SER A 3 21.23 16.34 -21.03
N PHE A 4 20.61 15.24 -20.61
CA PHE A 4 21.34 14.14 -19.96
C PHE A 4 22.42 13.67 -20.94
N HIS A 5 23.65 14.13 -20.74
CA HIS A 5 24.77 13.67 -21.52
C HIS A 5 25.12 12.26 -21.03
N ALA A 6 25.52 11.37 -21.93
CA ALA A 6 26.05 10.04 -21.58
C ALA A 6 27.26 10.07 -20.61
N LYS A 7 27.77 11.26 -20.27
CA LYS A 7 28.84 11.50 -19.28
C LYS A 7 28.34 11.52 -17.82
N ASP A 8 27.03 11.50 -17.60
CA ASP A 8 26.41 11.55 -16.27
C ASP A 8 25.90 10.18 -15.78
N LEU A 9 26.31 9.08 -16.41
CA LEU A 9 26.04 7.74 -15.90
C LEU A 9 27.32 7.14 -15.30
N PRO A 10 27.21 6.26 -14.28
CA PRO A 10 28.35 5.48 -13.84
C PRO A 10 28.96 4.69 -15.02
N PRO A 11 30.28 4.40 -15.00
CA PRO A 11 30.92 3.53 -15.96
C PRO A 11 30.16 2.21 -16.07
N GLU A 12 30.18 1.61 -17.26
CA GLU A 12 29.41 0.40 -17.56
C GLU A 12 29.64 -0.74 -16.54
N ASN A 13 30.87 -0.85 -16.01
CA ASN A 13 31.20 -1.82 -14.97
C ASN A 13 30.54 -1.55 -13.61
N ASP A 14 30.34 -0.29 -13.25
CA ASP A 14 29.64 0.10 -12.01
C ASP A 14 28.12 -0.01 -12.18
N LEU A 15 27.60 0.32 -13.37
CA LEU A 15 26.20 0.07 -13.73
C LEU A 15 25.84 -1.41 -13.64
N LYS A 16 26.66 -2.31 -14.21
CA LYS A 16 26.44 -3.76 -14.13
C LYS A 16 26.40 -4.28 -12.69
N LYS A 17 27.20 -3.70 -11.78
CA LYS A 17 27.17 -4.06 -10.35
C LYS A 17 25.91 -3.55 -9.66
N ILE A 18 25.49 -2.31 -9.95
CA ILE A 18 24.25 -1.74 -9.43
C ILE A 18 23.05 -2.57 -9.91
N GLU A 19 23.01 -2.95 -11.19
CA GLU A 19 21.96 -3.78 -11.75
C GLU A 19 21.92 -5.19 -11.14
N ALA A 20 23.08 -5.83 -10.96
CA ALA A 20 23.18 -7.14 -10.33
C ALA A 20 22.62 -7.12 -8.88
N LEU A 21 22.93 -6.08 -8.12
CA LEU A 21 22.39 -5.88 -6.76
C LEU A 21 20.90 -5.50 -6.78
N ALA A 22 20.44 -4.72 -7.76
CA ALA A 22 19.04 -4.38 -7.91
C ALA A 22 18.17 -5.59 -8.30
N CYS A 23 18.75 -6.63 -8.90
CA CYS A 23 18.06 -7.87 -9.26
C CYS A 23 17.67 -8.74 -8.06
N SER A 24 18.31 -8.58 -6.90
CA SER A 24 17.92 -9.28 -5.67
C SER A 24 16.80 -8.58 -4.88
N ILE A 25 16.40 -7.38 -5.29
CA ILE A 25 15.31 -6.62 -4.63
C ILE A 25 13.99 -6.96 -5.32
N SER A 26 13.14 -7.69 -4.62
CA SER A 26 11.82 -8.15 -5.10
C SER A 26 10.81 -7.01 -5.19
N ASP A 27 10.83 -6.06 -4.25
CA ASP A 27 9.94 -4.90 -4.26
C ASP A 27 10.38 -3.87 -5.31
N PRO A 28 9.52 -3.55 -6.29
CA PRO A 28 9.90 -2.69 -7.41
C PRO A 28 10.15 -1.23 -7.02
N VAL A 29 9.53 -0.73 -5.94
CA VAL A 29 9.73 0.65 -5.46
C VAL A 29 11.05 0.75 -4.70
N GLN A 30 11.35 -0.20 -3.83
CA GLN A 30 12.64 -0.33 -3.18
C GLN A 30 13.77 -0.53 -4.19
N LYS A 31 13.52 -1.30 -5.26
CA LYS A 31 14.48 -1.48 -6.36
C LYS A 31 14.81 -0.16 -7.06
N LEU A 32 13.79 0.65 -7.38
CA LEU A 32 14.00 1.97 -7.97
C LEU A 32 14.71 2.93 -7.00
N ARG A 33 14.30 2.96 -5.73
CA ARG A 33 14.96 3.76 -4.68
C ARG A 33 16.41 3.34 -4.47
N PHE A 34 16.72 2.05 -4.62
CA PHE A 34 18.08 1.53 -4.55
C PHE A 34 18.92 1.99 -5.75
N ILE A 35 18.40 1.85 -6.97
CA ILE A 35 19.11 2.29 -8.19
C ILE A 35 19.39 3.80 -8.14
N GLN A 36 18.39 4.60 -7.75
CA GLN A 36 18.53 6.04 -7.63
C GLN A 36 19.59 6.42 -6.61
N ARG A 37 19.52 5.87 -5.39
CA ARG A 37 20.54 6.09 -4.35
C ARG A 37 21.94 5.67 -4.77
N ALA A 38 22.07 4.55 -5.48
CA ALA A 38 23.36 4.05 -5.95
C ALA A 38 24.00 4.98 -7.00
N ILE A 39 23.18 5.56 -7.89
CA ILE A 39 23.61 6.56 -8.87
C ILE A 39 24.01 7.87 -8.18
N ASP A 40 23.21 8.36 -7.24
CA ASP A 40 23.50 9.60 -6.51
C ASP A 40 24.80 9.50 -5.69
N GLN A 41 25.01 8.37 -4.99
CA GLN A 41 26.26 8.09 -4.28
C GLN A 41 27.47 7.99 -5.21
N TYR A 42 27.29 7.46 -6.43
CA TYR A 42 28.36 7.44 -7.43
C TYR A 42 28.76 8.87 -7.83
N HIS A 43 27.77 9.74 -8.06
CA HIS A 43 28.03 11.14 -8.40
C HIS A 43 28.74 11.89 -7.29
N GLU A 44 28.33 11.70 -6.04
CA GLU A 44 28.97 12.30 -4.88
C GLU A 44 30.44 11.87 -4.75
N LYS A 45 30.73 10.57 -4.85
CA LYS A 45 32.10 10.04 -4.86
C LYS A 45 32.92 10.58 -6.02
N SER A 46 32.32 10.70 -7.21
CA SER A 46 33.00 11.27 -8.39
C SER A 46 33.34 12.75 -8.21
N ARG A 47 32.47 13.52 -7.52
CA ARG A 47 32.70 14.94 -7.20
C ARG A 47 33.82 15.08 -6.19
N LEU A 48 33.83 14.27 -5.13
CA LEU A 48 34.89 14.25 -4.12
C LEU A 48 36.24 13.86 -4.73
N ARG A 49 36.29 12.85 -5.59
CA ARG A 49 37.52 12.47 -6.33
C ARG A 49 38.03 13.59 -7.23
N ARG A 50 37.14 14.29 -7.94
CA ARG A 50 37.51 15.44 -8.78
C ARG A 50 37.99 16.63 -7.95
N ALA A 51 37.40 16.88 -6.78
CA ALA A 51 37.84 17.93 -5.86
C ALA A 51 39.23 17.61 -5.29
N ALA A 52 39.47 16.37 -4.86
CA ALA A 52 40.77 15.90 -4.38
C ALA A 52 41.86 15.96 -5.47
N ALA A 53 41.53 15.60 -6.71
CA ALA A 53 42.46 15.72 -7.84
C ALA A 53 42.82 17.18 -8.17
N ARG A 54 41.88 18.12 -8.01
CA ARG A 54 42.14 19.57 -8.18
C ARG A 54 43.04 20.12 -7.09
N LEU A 55 42.85 19.70 -5.85
CA LEU A 55 43.72 20.04 -4.71
C LEU A 55 45.17 19.54 -4.89
N HIS A 56 45.36 18.40 -5.55
CA HIS A 56 46.70 17.90 -5.89
C HIS A 56 47.39 18.67 -7.04
N SER A 57 46.63 19.32 -7.93
CA SER A 57 47.17 20.10 -9.05
C SER A 57 47.52 21.56 -8.71
N SER A 58 47.02 22.09 -7.59
CA SER A 58 47.41 23.39 -7.02
C SER A 58 48.49 23.14 -5.96
N GLY A 59 49.77 23.36 -6.30
CA GLY A 59 50.94 22.99 -5.51
C GLY A 59 51.06 23.57 -4.09
N TYR A 60 50.22 23.10 -3.16
CA TYR A 60 50.41 23.22 -1.71
C TYR A 60 50.78 21.85 -1.13
N LEU A 61 52.08 21.53 -1.18
CA LEU A 61 52.75 20.64 -0.22
C LEU A 61 52.87 21.43 1.10
N ALA A 62 52.75 20.89 2.31
CA ALA A 62 52.63 19.54 2.82
C ALA A 62 51.98 19.66 4.21
N GLY A 63 50.98 18.83 4.52
CA GLY A 63 50.37 18.82 5.86
C GLY A 63 49.02 18.13 5.95
N VAL A 64 48.22 18.15 4.88
CA VAL A 64 46.86 17.59 4.89
C VAL A 64 46.80 16.16 4.30
N GLY A 65 47.80 15.77 3.50
CA GLY A 65 47.85 14.46 2.83
C GLY A 65 47.93 13.25 3.76
N LEU A 66 48.41 13.42 4.99
CA LEU A 66 48.48 12.34 5.97
C LEU A 66 47.15 12.12 6.73
N PHE A 67 46.26 13.12 6.76
CA PHE A 67 44.99 13.03 7.47
C PHE A 67 43.89 12.33 6.65
N LEU A 68 43.96 12.41 5.31
CA LEU A 68 42.98 11.77 4.41
C LEU A 68 43.28 10.30 4.08
N ILE A 69 44.54 9.88 4.17
CA ILE A 69 44.92 8.47 3.99
C ILE A 69 44.51 7.63 5.22
N LEU A 70 44.47 8.23 6.41
CA LEU A 70 43.97 7.58 7.62
C LEU A 70 42.43 7.40 7.63
N LEU A 71 41.66 8.27 6.97
CA LEU A 71 40.20 8.13 6.87
C LEU A 71 39.75 7.09 5.82
N CYS A 72 40.55 6.85 4.77
CA CYS A 72 40.23 5.84 3.76
C CYS A 72 40.74 4.43 4.11
N GLY A 73 41.67 4.29 5.04
CA GLY A 73 42.28 3.00 5.42
C GLY A 73 41.49 2.17 6.44
N ALA A 74 40.47 2.72 7.10
CA ALA A 74 39.78 2.07 8.23
C ALA A 74 38.44 1.40 7.88
N VAL A 75 38.01 1.36 6.60
CA VAL A 75 36.75 0.70 6.18
C VAL A 75 37.02 -0.43 5.18
N MET A 76 38.05 -1.22 5.47
CA MET A 76 38.23 -2.57 4.94
C MET A 76 37.89 -3.58 6.06
N LEU A 77 36.59 -3.82 6.27
CA LEU A 77 36.11 -5.01 6.96
C LEU A 77 35.05 -5.70 6.11
N VAL A 78 35.56 -6.64 5.32
CA VAL A 78 34.99 -7.93 4.91
C VAL A 78 33.62 -8.26 5.54
N PHE A 79 32.58 -8.38 4.71
CA PHE A 79 31.38 -9.17 5.04
C PHE A 79 31.69 -10.66 4.82
N PRO A 80 31.56 -11.56 5.81
CA PRO A 80 31.53 -12.97 5.55
C PRO A 80 30.09 -13.37 5.19
N PHE A 81 29.82 -13.61 3.91
CA PHE A 81 28.69 -14.45 3.52
C PHE A 81 29.11 -15.91 3.76
N LYS A 82 28.66 -16.50 4.87
CA LYS A 82 28.72 -17.96 5.04
C LYS A 82 27.58 -18.59 4.26
N GLY A 83 27.97 -19.44 3.31
CA GLY A 83 27.08 -20.19 2.45
C GLY A 83 26.26 -21.23 3.19
N ILE A 84 25.24 -21.70 2.47
CA ILE A 84 24.38 -22.84 2.75
C ILE A 84 25.24 -24.09 3.04
N PRO A 85 24.88 -24.89 4.06
CA PRO A 85 25.08 -26.34 3.99
C PRO A 85 23.76 -27.09 4.20
N GLY A 86 23.65 -28.20 3.48
CA GLY A 86 22.46 -29.04 3.40
C GLY A 86 22.16 -29.90 4.63
N ASN A 87 21.05 -30.61 4.48
CA ASN A 87 20.44 -31.62 5.35
C ASN A 87 21.39 -32.44 6.24
N HIS A 88 21.17 -32.39 7.56
CA HIS A 88 20.67 -33.52 8.39
C HIS A 88 20.39 -33.08 9.85
N PRO A 89 19.63 -33.87 10.65
CA PRO A 89 18.71 -33.34 11.66
C PRO A 89 19.38 -33.19 13.03
N GLN A 90 19.13 -32.06 13.70
CA GLN A 90 19.43 -31.91 15.12
C GLN A 90 18.27 -31.23 15.85
N THR A 91 17.57 -32.07 16.62
CA THR A 91 16.97 -31.81 17.95
C THR A 91 16.50 -30.38 18.24
N VAL A 92 15.19 -30.20 18.10
CA VAL A 92 14.41 -29.07 18.64
C VAL A 92 14.63 -28.99 20.15
N LYS A 93 15.26 -27.90 20.62
CA LYS A 93 15.08 -27.43 21.99
C LYS A 93 13.80 -26.60 22.04
N GLU A 94 12.92 -26.94 22.98
CA GLU A 94 11.69 -26.20 23.27
C GLU A 94 11.98 -24.70 23.49
N PRO A 95 11.19 -23.80 22.88
CA PRO A 95 11.29 -22.39 23.18
C PRO A 95 10.78 -22.13 24.60
N GLN A 96 11.62 -21.46 25.40
CA GLN A 96 11.28 -21.00 26.73
C GLN A 96 10.14 -19.98 26.67
N VAL A 97 9.10 -20.29 27.45
CA VAL A 97 7.95 -19.44 27.74
C VAL A 97 8.44 -18.20 28.48
N PHE A 98 8.34 -17.02 27.86
CA PHE A 98 8.46 -15.75 28.57
C PHE A 98 7.10 -15.37 29.17
N HIS A 99 7.13 -15.04 30.45
CA HIS A 99 5.99 -14.84 31.33
C HIS A 99 4.97 -13.82 30.81
N ALA A 100 3.70 -14.19 30.96
CA ALA A 100 2.55 -13.33 30.72
C ALA A 100 2.62 -12.04 31.55
N VAL A 101 2.42 -10.90 30.90
CA VAL A 101 2.12 -9.63 31.57
C VAL A 101 0.72 -9.76 32.18
N SER A 102 0.67 -9.82 33.51
CA SER A 102 -0.56 -9.82 34.31
C SER A 102 -1.24 -8.45 34.22
N TYR A 103 -2.47 -8.43 33.72
CA TYR A 103 -3.36 -7.28 33.85
C TYR A 103 -4.08 -7.35 35.20
N PRO A 104 -4.26 -6.23 35.92
CA PRO A 104 -5.01 -6.23 37.16
C PRO A 104 -6.47 -6.68 36.93
N GLU A 105 -6.93 -7.62 37.76
CA GLU A 105 -8.34 -8.06 37.74
C GLU A 105 -9.28 -6.87 38.02
N PRO A 106 -10.39 -6.75 37.27
CA PRO A 106 -11.43 -5.81 37.62
C PRO A 106 -12.11 -6.24 38.92
N VAL A 107 -12.23 -5.28 39.84
CA VAL A 107 -12.94 -5.40 41.12
C VAL A 107 -14.35 -5.95 40.87
N ARG A 108 -14.62 -7.14 41.42
CA ARG A 108 -15.97 -7.73 41.47
C ARG A 108 -16.88 -6.87 42.34
N THR A 109 -17.87 -6.22 41.73
CA THR A 109 -19.13 -5.88 42.41
C THR A 109 -20.13 -7.00 42.18
N GLU A 110 -20.56 -7.65 43.25
CA GLU A 110 -21.57 -8.70 43.22
C GLU A 110 -22.98 -8.17 42.89
N LYS A 111 -23.67 -8.99 42.07
CA LYS A 111 -25.13 -9.24 42.00
C LYS A 111 -26.05 -8.12 41.51
N ASN A 112 -26.66 -8.35 40.34
CA ASN A 112 -28.01 -8.95 40.34
C ASN A 112 -28.35 -9.62 39.01
N SER A 113 -29.01 -10.77 39.15
CA SER A 113 -29.47 -11.68 38.12
C SER A 113 -30.74 -11.17 37.43
N SER A 114 -30.69 -11.06 36.11
CA SER A 114 -31.81 -11.37 35.20
C SER A 114 -31.28 -11.30 33.78
N SER A 115 -31.04 -12.46 33.16
CA SER A 115 -30.72 -12.55 31.74
C SER A 115 -31.92 -12.08 30.91
N PRO A 116 -31.79 -11.06 30.05
CA PRO A 116 -32.71 -10.91 28.94
C PRO A 116 -32.25 -11.87 27.84
N ARG A 117 -33.17 -12.73 27.37
CA ARG A 117 -33.04 -13.32 26.04
C ARG A 117 -33.01 -12.15 25.05
N LEU A 118 -31.88 -11.93 24.40
CA LEU A 118 -31.78 -11.03 23.26
C LEU A 118 -32.24 -11.82 22.05
N ASP A 119 -33.47 -11.52 21.62
CA ASP A 119 -34.02 -11.97 20.35
C ASP A 119 -33.11 -11.46 19.21
N GLN A 120 -32.95 -12.29 18.19
CA GLN A 120 -32.02 -12.11 17.06
C GLN A 120 -32.36 -10.95 16.10
N GLU A 121 -33.32 -10.08 16.45
CA GLU A 121 -33.83 -9.03 15.55
C GLU A 121 -33.17 -7.64 15.73
N ASP A 122 -32.39 -7.40 16.80
CA ASP A 122 -31.77 -6.08 17.04
C ASP A 122 -30.28 -6.00 16.64
N ARG A 123 -29.92 -6.55 15.46
CA ARG A 123 -28.70 -6.08 14.79
C ARG A 123 -29.04 -4.78 14.08
N GLU A 124 -29.02 -3.68 14.84
CA GLU A 124 -28.97 -2.32 14.30
C GLU A 124 -27.96 -2.31 13.13
N PRO A 125 -28.39 -2.04 11.88
CA PRO A 125 -27.48 -2.00 10.75
C PRO A 125 -26.43 -0.93 11.06
N PHE A 126 -25.16 -1.28 10.93
CA PHE A 126 -24.07 -0.31 10.99
C PHE A 126 -24.42 0.81 10.01
N PHE A 127 -24.79 1.97 10.52
CA PHE A 127 -25.33 3.09 9.74
C PHE A 127 -24.33 3.41 8.62
N SER A 128 -24.68 3.05 7.38
CA SER A 128 -24.03 3.67 6.22
C SER A 128 -24.46 5.13 6.24
N PRO A 129 -23.54 6.11 6.42
CA PRO A 129 -23.96 7.49 6.43
C PRO A 129 -24.65 7.81 5.10
N GLU A 130 -25.67 8.66 5.15
CA GLU A 130 -26.45 9.02 3.97
C GLU A 130 -25.53 9.47 2.83
N THR A 131 -25.79 8.97 1.62
CA THR A 131 -25.12 9.49 0.43
C THR A 131 -25.40 10.99 0.36
N PRO A 132 -24.37 11.86 0.21
CA PRO A 132 -24.60 13.29 0.14
C PRO A 132 -25.69 13.62 -0.88
N LYS A 133 -26.71 14.41 -0.50
CA LYS A 133 -27.91 14.66 -1.32
C LYS A 133 -27.63 15.16 -2.74
N TYR A 134 -26.48 15.79 -2.97
CA TYR A 134 -26.11 16.23 -4.33
C TYR A 134 -25.66 15.07 -5.22
N LEU A 135 -25.20 13.93 -4.67
CA LEU A 135 -24.90 12.71 -5.42
C LEU A 135 -26.16 11.93 -5.83
N ASP A 136 -27.34 12.31 -5.33
CA ASP A 136 -28.61 11.82 -5.88
C ASP A 136 -28.85 12.38 -7.29
N LYS A 137 -28.16 13.48 -7.64
CA LYS A 137 -28.21 14.06 -8.98
C LYS A 137 -27.26 13.33 -9.92
N LEU A 138 -27.68 13.22 -11.17
CA LEU A 138 -26.84 12.68 -12.23
C LEU A 138 -25.62 13.58 -12.44
N ILE A 139 -24.43 12.98 -12.55
CA ILE A 139 -23.24 13.61 -13.13
C ILE A 139 -23.14 13.06 -14.56
N TRP A 140 -23.37 13.90 -15.56
CA TRP A 140 -23.40 13.50 -16.96
C TRP A 140 -22.19 14.04 -17.71
N MET A 141 -21.81 13.34 -18.77
CA MET A 141 -20.78 13.77 -19.71
C MET A 141 -21.32 14.95 -20.51
N VAL A 142 -20.61 16.07 -20.47
CA VAL A 142 -20.92 17.32 -21.17
C VAL A 142 -20.25 17.32 -22.54
N GLU A 143 -19.00 16.87 -22.61
CA GLU A 143 -18.22 16.84 -23.83
C GLU A 143 -17.31 15.60 -23.87
N LYS A 144 -17.07 15.11 -25.08
CA LYS A 144 -16.11 14.04 -25.35
C LYS A 144 -15.32 14.36 -26.61
N THR A 145 -14.00 14.34 -26.48
CA THR A 145 -13.05 14.38 -27.60
C THR A 145 -12.40 13.00 -27.78
N ASP A 146 -11.44 12.90 -28.70
CA ASP A 146 -10.68 11.66 -28.91
C ASP A 146 -9.83 11.28 -27.68
N ASP A 147 -9.38 12.29 -26.92
CA ASP A 147 -8.38 12.16 -25.86
C ASP A 147 -8.79 12.80 -24.51
N ALA A 148 -10.03 13.27 -24.38
CA ALA A 148 -10.59 13.75 -23.12
C ALA A 148 -12.10 13.55 -22.98
N GLU A 149 -12.56 13.51 -21.73
CA GLU A 149 -13.97 13.53 -21.34
C GLU A 149 -14.20 14.66 -20.31
N PHE A 150 -15.26 15.44 -20.47
CA PHE A 150 -15.63 16.51 -19.54
C PHE A 150 -17.03 16.27 -18.97
N TYR A 151 -17.21 16.48 -17.67
CA TYR A 151 -18.43 16.15 -16.93
C TYR A 151 -19.05 17.37 -16.23
N SER A 152 -20.33 17.28 -15.91
CA SER A 152 -21.12 18.39 -15.35
C SER A 152 -20.66 18.87 -13.97
N ASN A 153 -19.84 18.09 -13.26
CA ASN A 153 -19.21 18.48 -12.00
C ASN A 153 -17.81 19.10 -12.16
N ARG A 154 -17.44 19.50 -13.39
CA ARG A 154 -16.14 20.06 -13.80
C ARG A 154 -14.98 19.06 -13.90
N LEU A 155 -15.23 17.78 -13.65
CA LEU A 155 -14.25 16.73 -13.86
C LEU A 155 -13.85 16.66 -15.34
N GLU A 156 -12.56 16.80 -15.61
CA GLU A 156 -11.95 16.50 -16.90
C GLU A 156 -11.07 15.26 -16.75
N ILE A 157 -11.31 14.24 -17.58
CA ILE A 157 -10.53 13.01 -17.61
C ILE A 157 -9.75 12.97 -18.92
N ASN A 158 -8.42 12.98 -18.84
CA ASN A 158 -7.56 12.72 -19.98
C ASN A 158 -7.54 11.21 -20.29
N THR A 159 -7.94 10.83 -21.49
CA THR A 159 -8.04 9.43 -21.95
C THR A 159 -6.95 9.04 -22.94
N LYS A 160 -6.07 9.98 -23.33
CA LYS A 160 -4.96 9.76 -24.28
C LYS A 160 -4.07 8.56 -23.96
N HIS A 161 -3.90 8.28 -22.67
CA HIS A 161 -3.02 7.23 -22.17
C HIS A 161 -3.75 5.94 -21.77
N THR A 162 -5.06 5.85 -22.02
CA THR A 162 -5.86 4.69 -21.64
C THR A 162 -5.46 3.45 -22.45
N ILE A 163 -5.23 2.34 -21.75
CA ILE A 163 -4.94 1.03 -22.34
C ILE A 163 -5.89 -0.05 -21.79
N GLU A 164 -5.94 -1.18 -22.49
CA GLU A 164 -6.65 -2.39 -22.08
C GLU A 164 -5.78 -3.28 -21.17
N ASN A 165 -6.44 -4.07 -20.33
CA ASN A 165 -5.78 -5.11 -19.52
C ASN A 165 -6.60 -6.40 -19.49
N VAL A 166 -6.90 -6.95 -18.31
CA VAL A 166 -7.73 -8.14 -18.15
C VAL A 166 -9.15 -7.72 -17.76
N PRO A 167 -10.22 -8.28 -18.36
CA PRO A 167 -11.57 -8.03 -17.90
C PRO A 167 -11.73 -8.35 -16.41
N ARG A 168 -12.63 -7.62 -15.73
CA ARG A 168 -12.92 -7.88 -14.32
C ARG A 168 -13.52 -9.27 -14.12
N GLY A 169 -13.15 -9.88 -13.00
CA GLY A 169 -13.58 -11.22 -12.62
C GLY A 169 -12.98 -11.58 -11.28
N TYR A 170 -13.83 -11.76 -10.28
CA TYR A 170 -13.43 -12.08 -8.90
C TYR A 170 -14.56 -12.78 -8.16
N TYR A 171 -14.26 -13.29 -6.98
CA TYR A 171 -15.21 -14.01 -6.14
C TYR A 171 -15.59 -13.16 -4.92
N LEU A 172 -16.89 -12.99 -4.72
CA LEU A 172 -17.48 -12.40 -3.53
C LEU A 172 -17.74 -13.50 -2.50
N PHE A 173 -17.48 -13.20 -1.24
CA PHE A 173 -17.75 -14.14 -0.16
C PHE A 173 -18.67 -13.50 0.89
N PRO A 174 -19.91 -14.00 1.01
CA PRO A 174 -20.87 -13.54 2.00
C PRO A 174 -20.38 -13.57 3.44
N ARG A 175 -20.79 -12.57 4.22
CA ARG A 175 -20.57 -12.48 5.66
C ARG A 175 -21.68 -13.20 6.43
N GLY A 176 -21.35 -13.72 7.61
CA GLY A 176 -22.34 -14.22 8.58
C GLY A 176 -22.66 -15.72 8.53
N GLU A 177 -22.21 -16.46 7.52
CA GLU A 177 -22.50 -17.89 7.39
C GLU A 177 -21.21 -18.74 7.46
N GLU A 178 -21.16 -19.72 8.38
CA GLU A 178 -20.02 -20.64 8.54
C GLU A 178 -19.86 -21.60 7.33
N ALA A 179 -20.91 -21.79 6.53
CA ALA A 179 -20.95 -22.71 5.39
C ALA A 179 -20.22 -22.21 4.11
N PHE A 180 -19.73 -20.98 4.08
CA PHE A 180 -19.40 -20.26 2.85
C PHE A 180 -18.07 -20.57 2.15
N LEU A 181 -17.24 -21.44 2.72
CA LEU A 181 -15.90 -21.71 2.16
C LEU A 181 -15.92 -22.47 0.82
N GLN A 182 -17.09 -22.84 0.29
CA GLN A 182 -17.16 -23.72 -0.88
C GLN A 182 -17.46 -23.03 -2.20
N GLN A 183 -18.14 -21.88 -2.24
CA GLN A 183 -18.56 -21.25 -3.51
C GLN A 183 -18.65 -19.73 -3.38
N GLY A 184 -17.54 -19.03 -3.60
CA GLY A 184 -17.60 -17.59 -3.81
C GLY A 184 -18.49 -17.26 -5.02
N VAL A 185 -19.19 -16.13 -4.99
CA VAL A 185 -20.05 -15.70 -6.10
C VAL A 185 -19.19 -14.94 -7.11
N PHE A 186 -19.10 -15.45 -8.35
CA PHE A 186 -18.35 -14.78 -9.40
C PHE A 186 -19.01 -13.45 -9.77
N ALA A 187 -18.21 -12.41 -9.86
CA ALA A 187 -18.62 -11.02 -10.08
C ALA A 187 -17.68 -10.32 -11.05
N GLY A 188 -18.22 -9.35 -11.79
CA GLY A 188 -17.46 -8.50 -12.73
C GLY A 188 -17.71 -7.00 -12.54
N GLN A 189 -18.63 -6.63 -11.64
CA GLN A 189 -18.98 -5.26 -11.33
C GLN A 189 -17.90 -4.55 -10.52
N ILE A 190 -17.88 -3.22 -10.59
CA ILE A 190 -17.08 -2.39 -9.69
C ILE A 190 -17.85 -2.23 -8.38
N ASN A 191 -17.18 -2.52 -7.26
CA ASN A 191 -17.78 -2.46 -5.92
C ASN A 191 -17.15 -1.38 -5.03
N GLY A 192 -16.02 -0.78 -5.42
CA GLY A 192 -15.28 0.13 -4.55
C GLY A 192 -14.25 1.00 -5.24
N ILE A 193 -13.68 1.92 -4.46
CA ILE A 193 -12.56 2.79 -4.82
C ILE A 193 -11.43 2.56 -3.81
N LEU A 194 -10.23 2.31 -4.31
CA LEU A 194 -9.02 2.16 -3.49
C LEU A 194 -8.09 3.35 -3.79
N TYR A 195 -7.85 4.20 -2.80
CA TYR A 195 -6.97 5.36 -2.93
C TYR A 195 -5.52 4.99 -2.64
N HIS A 196 -4.60 5.51 -3.45
CA HIS A 196 -3.16 5.30 -3.34
C HIS A 196 -2.40 6.62 -3.38
N ALA A 197 -1.23 6.64 -2.74
CA ALA A 197 -0.19 7.61 -3.07
C ALA A 197 0.91 6.90 -3.87
N SER A 198 1.52 7.57 -4.85
CA SER A 198 2.59 6.96 -5.66
C SER A 198 3.85 6.63 -4.86
N GLU A 199 3.99 7.18 -3.65
CA GLU A 199 5.14 7.04 -2.76
C GLU A 199 6.48 7.34 -3.44
N SER A 200 6.41 8.23 -4.43
CA SER A 200 7.50 8.55 -5.34
C SER A 200 8.19 9.84 -4.88
N ASP A 201 9.44 10.05 -5.32
CA ASP A 201 10.11 11.32 -5.04
C ASP A 201 9.33 12.47 -5.70
N VAL A 202 9.13 13.55 -4.94
CA VAL A 202 8.32 14.68 -5.38
C VAL A 202 9.19 15.93 -5.50
N PHE A 203 9.08 16.61 -6.63
CA PHE A 203 9.63 17.96 -6.76
C PHE A 203 8.84 18.94 -5.89
N ALA A 204 9.53 20.00 -5.43
CA ALA A 204 8.88 21.10 -4.73
C ALA A 204 7.80 21.73 -5.62
N TYR A 205 6.60 21.93 -5.09
CA TYR A 205 5.48 22.50 -5.83
C TYR A 205 5.60 24.02 -5.91
N ARG A 206 6.39 24.49 -6.87
CA ARG A 206 6.64 25.92 -7.11
C ARG A 206 6.68 26.21 -8.62
N PRO A 207 6.35 27.43 -9.06
CA PRO A 207 6.29 27.77 -10.48
C PRO A 207 7.58 27.43 -11.26
N GLU A 208 8.74 27.57 -10.65
CA GLU A 208 10.05 27.31 -11.28
C GLU A 208 10.27 25.82 -11.58
N MET A 209 9.59 24.94 -10.85
CA MET A 209 9.68 23.49 -11.01
C MET A 209 8.66 22.93 -12.01
N THR A 210 7.81 23.79 -12.62
CA THR A 210 6.69 23.37 -13.47
C THR A 210 7.09 22.37 -14.54
N GLN A 211 8.19 22.63 -15.26
CA GLN A 211 8.63 21.74 -16.34
C GLN A 211 9.14 20.39 -15.79
N SER A 212 9.85 20.40 -14.67
CA SER A 212 10.35 19.18 -14.01
C SER A 212 9.20 18.32 -13.49
N ILE A 213 8.19 18.93 -12.87
CA ILE A 213 6.97 18.24 -12.42
C ILE A 213 6.27 17.59 -13.60
N LYS A 214 5.98 18.36 -14.68
CA LYS A 214 5.32 17.83 -15.88
C LYS A 214 6.08 16.66 -16.51
N GLU A 215 7.39 16.78 -16.62
CA GLU A 215 8.22 15.72 -17.20
C GLU A 215 8.24 14.47 -16.31
N TYR A 216 8.28 14.65 -14.99
CA TYR A 216 8.18 13.55 -14.04
C TYR A 216 6.83 12.83 -14.12
N SER A 217 5.72 13.57 -14.08
CA SER A 217 4.36 13.00 -14.22
C SER A 217 4.24 12.21 -15.53
N ARG A 218 4.82 12.71 -16.64
CA ARG A 218 4.84 12.03 -17.94
C ARG A 218 5.61 10.70 -17.89
N LEU A 219 6.77 10.67 -17.23
CA LEU A 219 7.56 9.45 -17.05
C LEU A 219 6.84 8.45 -16.12
N LEU A 220 6.20 8.96 -15.07
CA LEU A 220 5.43 8.14 -14.15
C LEU A 220 4.23 7.51 -14.85
N ILE A 221 3.44 8.26 -15.62
CA ILE A 221 2.34 7.71 -16.45
C ILE A 221 2.84 6.58 -17.35
N ARG A 222 3.99 6.76 -18.02
CA ARG A 222 4.59 5.71 -18.87
C ARG A 222 4.94 4.46 -18.05
N TYR A 223 5.48 4.64 -16.85
CA TYR A 223 5.79 3.53 -15.96
C TYR A 223 4.52 2.81 -15.48
N LEU A 224 3.51 3.56 -15.03
CA LEU A 224 2.24 3.03 -14.54
C LEU A 224 1.52 2.23 -15.63
N ASN A 225 1.47 2.74 -16.86
CA ASN A 225 0.92 1.99 -18.00
C ASN A 225 1.70 0.70 -18.29
N LYS A 226 3.03 0.75 -18.26
CA LYS A 226 3.86 -0.46 -18.43
C LYS A 226 3.57 -1.51 -17.35
N LYS A 227 3.28 -1.06 -16.12
CA LYS A 227 2.91 -1.93 -15.00
C LYS A 227 1.42 -2.27 -14.96
N LYS A 228 0.63 -1.64 -15.83
CA LYS A 228 -0.84 -1.71 -15.84
C LYS A 228 -1.46 -1.38 -14.48
N ALA A 229 -0.85 -0.40 -13.80
CA ALA A 229 -1.19 0.01 -12.45
C ALA A 229 -2.17 1.18 -12.45
N TYR A 230 -3.16 1.09 -11.55
CA TYR A 230 -4.24 2.05 -11.32
C TYR A 230 -5.16 2.28 -12.53
N HIS A 231 -6.40 2.64 -12.26
CA HIS A 231 -7.32 3.08 -13.32
C HIS A 231 -7.16 4.57 -13.56
N TYR A 232 -6.97 5.33 -12.48
CA TYR A 232 -6.80 6.76 -12.50
C TYR A 232 -5.50 7.19 -11.82
N PHE A 233 -4.85 8.17 -12.42
CA PHE A 233 -3.69 8.87 -11.85
C PHE A 233 -3.98 10.37 -11.81
N ILE A 234 -3.70 11.02 -10.69
CA ILE A 234 -3.91 12.45 -10.49
C ILE A 234 -2.56 13.12 -10.26
N ASP A 235 -2.11 13.89 -11.25
CA ASP A 235 -0.82 14.57 -11.19
C ASP A 235 -0.81 15.73 -10.18
N ARG A 236 0.35 16.32 -9.93
CA ARG A 236 0.49 17.43 -8.98
C ARG A 236 -0.29 18.70 -9.36
N PHE A 237 -0.77 18.84 -10.60
CA PHE A 237 -1.60 19.95 -11.06
C PHE A 237 -3.10 19.63 -11.00
N GLY A 238 -3.49 18.46 -10.48
CA GLY A 238 -4.88 18.02 -10.41
C GLY A 238 -5.39 17.39 -11.71
N LYS A 239 -4.54 17.17 -12.73
CA LYS A 239 -5.02 16.54 -13.95
C LYS A 239 -5.29 15.06 -13.71
N VAL A 240 -6.49 14.64 -14.09
CA VAL A 240 -6.92 13.25 -13.99
C VAL A 240 -6.63 12.51 -15.29
N TYR A 241 -5.88 11.42 -15.20
CA TYR A 241 -5.55 10.55 -16.32
C TYR A 241 -6.20 9.19 -16.13
N ARG A 242 -6.99 8.73 -17.11
CA ARG A 242 -7.42 7.33 -17.17
C ARG A 242 -6.30 6.51 -17.81
N LEU A 243 -5.73 5.59 -17.03
CA LEU A 243 -4.63 4.72 -17.45
C LEU A 243 -5.15 3.36 -17.90
N ILE A 244 -5.99 2.71 -17.10
CA ILE A 244 -6.64 1.44 -17.43
C ILE A 244 -8.13 1.67 -17.56
N ARG A 245 -8.75 1.05 -18.59
CA ARG A 245 -10.20 1.10 -18.74
C ARG A 245 -10.91 0.55 -17.50
N GLU A 246 -12.06 1.12 -17.18
CA GLU A 246 -12.79 0.79 -15.96
C GLU A 246 -13.46 -0.59 -16.01
N ASP A 247 -13.76 -1.12 -17.20
CA ASP A 247 -14.27 -2.49 -17.41
C ASP A 247 -13.17 -3.56 -17.31
N HIS A 248 -11.91 -3.14 -17.15
CA HIS A 248 -10.76 -4.00 -16.93
C HIS A 248 -10.24 -3.82 -15.49
N ALA A 249 -9.53 -4.83 -14.98
CA ALA A 249 -8.80 -4.73 -13.73
C ALA A 249 -7.44 -4.06 -13.96
N ALA A 250 -7.07 -3.16 -13.06
CA ALA A 250 -5.70 -2.65 -12.94
C ALA A 250 -4.96 -3.36 -11.78
N PHE A 251 -3.64 -3.45 -11.86
CA PHE A 251 -2.81 -4.10 -10.84
C PHE A 251 -2.30 -3.06 -9.83
N HIS A 252 -3.04 -2.86 -8.76
CA HIS A 252 -2.79 -1.80 -7.77
C HIS A 252 -2.93 -2.21 -6.29
N SER A 253 -3.67 -3.26 -5.93
CA SER A 253 -3.97 -3.57 -4.52
C SER A 253 -3.07 -4.63 -3.89
N GLY A 254 -2.37 -5.43 -4.70
CA GLY A 254 -1.65 -6.60 -4.21
C GLY A 254 -2.51 -7.50 -3.31
N ASN A 255 -1.88 -8.12 -2.31
CA ASN A 255 -2.59 -8.83 -1.25
C ASN A 255 -3.37 -7.84 -0.39
N SER A 256 -4.69 -7.91 -0.50
CA SER A 256 -5.59 -6.95 0.12
C SER A 256 -6.88 -7.59 0.57
N ILE A 257 -7.43 -7.07 1.67
CA ILE A 257 -8.66 -7.53 2.29
C ILE A 257 -9.54 -6.31 2.60
N TRP A 258 -10.81 -6.37 2.22
CA TRP A 258 -11.84 -5.46 2.72
C TRP A 258 -13.15 -6.20 2.94
N ALA A 259 -14.12 -5.54 3.58
CA ALA A 259 -15.47 -6.07 3.71
C ALA A 259 -16.48 -4.94 3.83
N ASP A 260 -17.66 -5.15 3.24
CA ASP A 260 -18.87 -4.38 3.49
C ASP A 260 -19.86 -5.18 4.33
N ASP A 261 -21.11 -4.73 4.46
CA ASP A 261 -22.11 -5.43 5.28
C ASP A 261 -22.47 -6.82 4.73
N ARG A 262 -22.25 -7.05 3.44
CA ARG A 262 -22.71 -8.26 2.73
C ARG A 262 -21.57 -9.20 2.42
N PHE A 263 -20.42 -8.70 1.99
CA PHE A 263 -19.33 -9.49 1.44
C PHE A 263 -17.98 -9.09 2.03
N PHE A 264 -17.06 -10.06 2.10
CA PHE A 264 -15.64 -9.76 2.14
C PHE A 264 -15.02 -9.93 0.75
N TYR A 265 -14.01 -9.10 0.50
CA TYR A 265 -13.28 -8.98 -0.74
C TYR A 265 -11.83 -9.34 -0.47
N LEU A 266 -11.26 -10.16 -1.35
CA LEU A 266 -9.86 -10.54 -1.36
C LEU A 266 -9.30 -10.21 -2.74
N ASP A 267 -8.09 -9.66 -2.78
CA ASP A 267 -7.48 -9.13 -4.01
C ASP A 267 -8.39 -8.08 -4.69
N LEU A 268 -8.26 -6.83 -4.23
CA LEU A 268 -9.14 -5.74 -4.65
C LEU A 268 -8.92 -5.27 -6.09
N ASN A 269 -7.91 -5.76 -6.82
CA ASN A 269 -7.56 -5.32 -8.19
C ASN A 269 -8.76 -5.39 -9.15
N HIS A 270 -9.53 -6.46 -9.05
CA HIS A 270 -10.66 -6.72 -9.95
C HIS A 270 -11.96 -6.08 -9.45
N ALA A 271 -12.12 -5.90 -8.14
CA ALA A 271 -13.36 -5.41 -7.54
C ALA A 271 -13.38 -3.88 -7.38
N PHE A 272 -12.21 -3.24 -7.24
CA PHE A 272 -12.09 -1.82 -6.89
C PHE A 272 -11.44 -1.02 -8.04
N ILE A 273 -11.75 0.27 -8.08
CA ILE A 273 -11.07 1.26 -8.91
C ILE A 273 -9.90 1.84 -8.12
N GLY A 274 -8.66 1.50 -8.49
CA GLY A 274 -7.46 2.19 -8.01
C GLY A 274 -7.34 3.64 -8.52
N ILE A 275 -7.30 4.61 -7.61
CA ILE A 275 -6.98 6.02 -7.87
C ILE A 275 -5.65 6.34 -7.19
N CYS A 276 -4.64 6.73 -7.95
CA CYS A 276 -3.33 7.09 -7.43
C CYS A 276 -3.08 8.59 -7.51
N PHE A 277 -2.80 9.21 -6.37
CA PHE A 277 -2.30 10.58 -6.31
C PHE A 277 -0.78 10.59 -6.48
N GLU A 278 -0.26 11.44 -7.36
CA GLU A 278 1.16 11.71 -7.42
C GLU A 278 1.59 12.37 -6.10
N GLY A 279 2.30 11.62 -5.26
CA GLY A 279 2.61 12.11 -3.93
C GLY A 279 3.26 11.10 -3.01
N LYS A 280 3.43 11.55 -1.78
CA LYS A 280 4.10 10.84 -0.71
C LYS A 280 3.51 11.27 0.63
N ASP A 281 3.30 10.31 1.51
CA ASP A 281 2.86 10.49 2.89
C ASP A 281 3.86 9.93 3.91
N PHE A 282 4.93 9.28 3.45
CA PHE A 282 6.04 8.82 4.30
C PHE A 282 7.38 9.41 3.89
N GLU A 283 8.26 9.68 4.85
CA GLU A 283 9.66 10.05 4.57
C GLU A 283 10.63 9.04 5.16
N ALA A 284 11.77 8.84 4.49
CA ALA A 284 12.81 7.97 5.00
C ALA A 284 13.54 8.68 6.13
N ILE A 285 13.82 7.98 7.23
CA ILE A 285 14.67 8.53 8.28
C ILE A 285 16.09 8.63 7.74
N ASP A 286 16.72 9.80 7.92
CA ASP A 286 18.13 10.01 7.61
C ASP A 286 18.98 9.02 8.42
N PRO A 287 19.80 8.17 7.78
CA PRO A 287 20.66 7.22 8.49
C PRO A 287 21.59 7.88 9.51
N SER A 288 21.95 9.15 9.34
CA SER A 288 22.78 9.92 10.29
C SER A 288 22.02 10.34 11.56
N ARG A 289 20.68 10.28 11.54
CA ARG A 289 19.80 10.52 12.70
C ARG A 289 19.43 9.24 13.45
N ILE A 290 19.75 8.07 12.88
CA ILE A 290 19.63 6.79 13.58
C ILE A 290 20.70 6.79 14.66
N GLN A 291 20.30 6.99 15.91
CA GLN A 291 21.24 6.87 17.03
C GLN A 291 21.84 5.47 17.02
N SER A 292 23.15 5.38 17.25
CA SER A 292 23.94 4.13 17.31
C SER A 292 23.57 3.19 18.47
N ASN A 293 22.38 3.36 19.05
CA ASN A 293 21.86 2.55 20.15
C ASN A 293 20.98 1.44 19.58
N GLY A 294 21.61 0.52 18.83
CA GLY A 294 21.29 -0.92 18.75
C GLY A 294 19.86 -1.42 18.48
N GLU A 295 18.84 -0.60 18.24
CA GLU A 295 17.45 -1.05 18.12
C GLU A 295 16.85 -0.71 16.74
N ASN A 296 15.92 -1.59 16.32
CA ASN A 296 15.20 -1.59 15.04
C ASN A 296 14.37 -0.31 14.83
N GLN A 297 15.00 0.85 14.63
CA GLN A 297 14.24 2.06 14.30
C GLN A 297 13.59 1.90 12.92
N PRO A 298 12.34 2.34 12.74
CA PRO A 298 11.64 2.22 11.48
C PRO A 298 12.38 3.02 10.40
N ALA A 299 12.49 2.47 9.19
CA ALA A 299 13.22 3.14 8.11
C ALA A 299 12.47 4.35 7.54
N ILE A 300 11.21 4.54 7.94
CA ILE A 300 10.29 5.56 7.47
C ILE A 300 9.47 6.12 8.63
N VAL A 301 9.02 7.36 8.48
CA VAL A 301 8.06 8.01 9.38
C VAL A 301 6.93 8.68 8.59
N PRO A 302 5.72 8.75 9.15
CA PRO A 302 4.64 9.56 8.61
C PRO A 302 5.08 11.02 8.45
N MET A 303 4.80 11.62 7.30
CA MET A 303 4.99 13.05 7.10
C MET A 303 3.89 13.82 7.86
N GLU A 304 4.24 14.92 8.54
CA GLU A 304 3.23 15.77 9.20
C GLU A 304 2.19 16.34 8.24
N ARG A 305 2.61 16.57 6.98
CA ARG A 305 1.75 17.04 5.89
C ARG A 305 1.96 16.16 4.68
N SER A 306 0.89 15.51 4.21
CA SER A 306 0.90 14.80 2.94
C SER A 306 1.35 15.72 1.81
N SER A 307 2.07 15.19 0.82
CA SER A 307 2.42 15.95 -0.38
C SER A 307 1.24 16.13 -1.34
N ILE A 308 0.10 15.48 -1.08
CA ILE A 308 -1.14 15.65 -1.84
C ILE A 308 -1.68 17.07 -1.59
N ASN A 309 -1.79 17.84 -2.67
CA ASN A 309 -2.15 19.26 -2.59
C ASN A 309 -3.62 19.52 -2.94
N GLU A 310 -4.08 20.75 -2.74
CA GLU A 310 -5.48 21.15 -2.94
C GLU A 310 -6.03 20.86 -4.34
N ALA A 311 -5.25 21.09 -5.41
CA ALA A 311 -5.70 20.80 -6.78
C ALA A 311 -5.96 19.30 -6.99
N GLN A 312 -5.13 18.45 -6.37
CA GLN A 312 -5.32 17.00 -6.35
C GLN A 312 -6.56 16.60 -5.53
N LEU A 313 -6.79 17.24 -4.39
CA LEU A 313 -7.97 16.97 -3.56
C LEU A 313 -9.26 17.30 -4.29
N ILE A 314 -9.36 18.49 -4.91
CA ILE A 314 -10.53 18.91 -5.68
C ILE A 314 -10.83 17.90 -6.80
N SER A 315 -9.82 17.58 -7.60
CA SER A 315 -9.97 16.69 -8.76
C SER A 315 -10.26 15.24 -8.33
N GLY A 316 -9.63 14.79 -7.24
CA GLY A 316 -9.89 13.49 -6.63
C GLY A 316 -11.32 13.38 -6.11
N LYS A 317 -11.85 14.45 -5.51
CA LYS A 317 -13.23 14.51 -5.05
C LYS A 317 -14.21 14.47 -6.21
N GLU A 318 -14.02 15.30 -7.24
CA GLU A 318 -14.86 15.30 -8.44
C GLU A 318 -14.87 13.94 -9.15
N LEU A 319 -13.70 13.27 -9.24
CA LEU A 319 -13.58 11.92 -9.76
C LEU A 319 -14.32 10.89 -8.89
N THR A 320 -14.16 10.99 -7.57
CA THR A 320 -14.82 10.09 -6.60
C THR A 320 -16.33 10.20 -6.70
N ASP A 321 -16.86 11.42 -6.75
CA ASP A 321 -18.29 11.68 -6.88
C ASP A 321 -18.85 11.06 -8.16
N TRP A 322 -18.19 11.29 -9.29
CA TRP A 322 -18.59 10.72 -10.57
C TRP A 322 -18.58 9.19 -10.55
N LEU A 323 -17.51 8.56 -10.03
CA LEU A 323 -17.41 7.11 -9.90
C LEU A 323 -18.51 6.53 -9.01
N ARG A 324 -18.78 7.16 -7.88
CA ARG A 324 -19.85 6.75 -6.95
C ARG A 324 -21.22 6.86 -7.61
N VAL A 325 -21.51 7.93 -8.34
CA VAL A 325 -22.78 8.11 -9.05
C VAL A 325 -22.94 7.10 -10.20
N LYS A 326 -21.88 6.91 -10.99
CA LYS A 326 -21.87 6.03 -12.18
C LYS A 326 -22.01 4.56 -11.81
N TYR A 327 -21.28 4.11 -10.80
CA TYR A 327 -21.20 2.70 -10.42
C TYR A 327 -21.95 2.34 -9.15
N LYS A 328 -22.64 3.31 -8.52
CA LYS A 328 -23.37 3.13 -7.25
C LYS A 328 -22.47 2.58 -6.14
N ILE A 329 -21.25 3.10 -6.08
CA ILE A 329 -20.25 2.67 -5.08
C ILE A 329 -20.64 3.27 -3.72
N PRO A 330 -20.88 2.43 -2.69
CA PRO A 330 -21.15 2.92 -1.34
C PRO A 330 -19.88 3.54 -0.75
N GLN A 331 -20.04 4.57 0.09
CA GLN A 331 -18.89 5.22 0.73
C GLN A 331 -18.06 4.27 1.60
N HIS A 332 -18.70 3.22 2.10
CA HIS A 332 -18.04 2.16 2.85
C HIS A 332 -16.91 1.47 2.07
N ASN A 333 -17.05 1.40 0.74
CA ASN A 333 -16.06 0.81 -0.16
C ASN A 333 -15.15 1.88 -0.80
N CYS A 334 -15.09 3.09 -0.26
CA CYS A 334 -14.12 4.11 -0.64
C CYS A 334 -13.02 4.19 0.43
N ILE A 335 -11.89 3.52 0.19
CA ILE A 335 -10.90 3.25 1.24
C ILE A 335 -9.46 3.55 0.79
N PRO A 336 -8.58 4.00 1.69
CA PRO A 336 -7.14 4.05 1.45
C PRO A 336 -6.51 2.66 1.36
N HIS A 337 -5.46 2.53 0.55
CA HIS A 337 -4.75 1.26 0.35
C HIS A 337 -4.10 0.73 1.63
N GLY A 338 -3.48 1.58 2.43
CA GLY A 338 -2.83 1.18 3.69
C GLY A 338 -3.75 0.42 4.66
N LEU A 339 -5.07 0.67 4.63
CA LEU A 339 -6.04 -0.05 5.46
C LEU A 339 -6.40 -1.45 4.96
N ALA A 340 -6.29 -1.67 3.65
CA ALA A 340 -6.65 -2.93 3.02
C ALA A 340 -5.44 -3.84 2.81
N SER A 341 -4.22 -3.29 2.79
CA SER A 341 -3.00 -4.02 2.45
C SER A 341 -2.59 -4.97 3.57
N VAL A 342 -2.33 -6.24 3.23
CA VAL A 342 -1.96 -7.28 4.19
C VAL A 342 -0.79 -8.14 3.71
N ASN A 343 -0.07 -8.71 4.66
CA ASN A 343 0.83 -9.84 4.43
C ASN A 343 0.08 -11.13 4.79
N PRO A 344 -0.31 -11.95 3.81
CA PRO A 344 -1.11 -13.16 4.05
C PRO A 344 -0.32 -14.29 4.72
N TYR A 345 1.01 -14.26 4.69
CA TYR A 345 1.88 -15.30 5.25
C TYR A 345 2.08 -15.09 6.75
N ASP A 346 2.44 -13.86 7.13
CA ASP A 346 2.66 -13.48 8.53
C ASP A 346 1.36 -13.04 9.23
N GLN A 347 0.26 -12.93 8.46
CA GLN A 347 -1.06 -12.51 8.91
C GLN A 347 -1.03 -11.11 9.56
N LEU A 348 -0.26 -10.22 8.92
CA LEU A 348 -0.06 -8.84 9.35
C LEU A 348 -0.82 -7.86 8.44
N ILE A 349 -1.38 -6.81 9.03
CA ILE A 349 -1.87 -5.64 8.30
C ILE A 349 -0.71 -4.69 7.94
N GLY A 350 -0.96 -3.72 7.06
CA GLY A 350 0.00 -2.65 6.78
C GLY A 350 1.21 -3.07 5.95
N HIS A 351 1.04 -4.03 5.03
CA HIS A 351 2.12 -4.47 4.14
C HIS A 351 2.59 -3.36 3.20
N HIS A 352 1.64 -2.62 2.62
CA HIS A 352 1.85 -1.31 2.04
C HIS A 352 1.25 -0.25 2.96
N LEU A 353 1.89 0.92 3.01
CA LEU A 353 1.56 1.98 3.97
C LEU A 353 1.08 3.25 3.28
N ASP A 354 1.02 3.32 1.95
CA ASP A 354 0.53 4.53 1.30
C ASP A 354 -0.90 4.84 1.74
N LEU A 355 -1.11 6.10 2.14
CA LEU A 355 -2.35 6.59 2.74
C LEU A 355 -2.81 5.78 3.95
N SER A 356 -1.88 5.18 4.70
CA SER A 356 -2.16 4.59 6.01
C SER A 356 -2.36 5.63 7.11
N HIS A 357 -2.10 6.91 6.83
CA HIS A 357 -2.46 8.03 7.68
C HIS A 357 -2.80 9.26 6.84
N GLY A 358 -3.48 10.23 7.44
CA GLY A 358 -3.65 11.55 6.85
C GLY A 358 -4.55 11.63 5.61
N PHE A 359 -5.23 10.55 5.21
CA PHE A 359 -6.21 10.64 4.13
C PHE A 359 -7.36 11.59 4.52
N PRO A 360 -7.70 12.59 3.69
CA PRO A 360 -8.62 13.66 4.06
C PRO A 360 -10.09 13.27 3.83
N PHE A 361 -10.59 12.26 4.56
CA PHE A 361 -11.96 11.75 4.44
C PHE A 361 -13.04 12.84 4.45
N GLY A 362 -12.90 13.84 5.33
CA GLY A 362 -13.83 14.96 5.42
C GLY A 362 -13.92 15.82 4.15
N PHE A 363 -12.79 16.01 3.45
CA PHE A 363 -12.79 16.69 2.14
C PHE A 363 -13.55 15.87 1.09
N PHE A 364 -13.46 14.55 1.18
CA PHE A 364 -14.15 13.62 0.30
C PHE A 364 -15.61 13.36 0.70
N GLU A 365 -16.07 13.92 1.82
CA GLU A 365 -17.41 13.72 2.38
C GLU A 365 -17.78 12.23 2.50
N ILE A 366 -16.83 11.45 2.99
CA ILE A 366 -16.98 10.04 3.32
C ILE A 366 -16.52 9.80 4.76
N SER A 367 -17.03 8.76 5.43
CA SER A 367 -16.65 8.48 6.83
C SER A 367 -15.18 8.07 6.95
N ASN A 368 -14.57 8.44 8.09
CA ASN A 368 -13.18 8.18 8.40
C ASN A 368 -12.92 6.68 8.61
N LYS A 369 -12.29 6.03 7.63
CA LYS A 369 -12.04 4.59 7.66
C LYS A 369 -10.99 4.19 8.69
N TYR A 370 -10.15 5.11 9.19
CA TYR A 370 -9.22 4.81 10.28
C TYR A 370 -9.93 4.57 11.62
N GLU A 371 -11.20 4.99 11.75
CA GLU A 371 -12.00 4.83 12.96
C GLU A 371 -12.90 3.58 12.93
N GLU A 372 -13.02 2.94 11.77
CA GLU A 372 -13.89 1.78 11.57
C GLU A 372 -13.15 0.46 11.86
N PRO A 373 -13.86 -0.61 12.27
CA PRO A 373 -13.24 -1.92 12.45
C PRO A 373 -12.54 -2.41 11.18
N ILE A 374 -11.35 -2.99 11.32
CA ILE A 374 -10.52 -3.47 10.22
C ILE A 374 -10.93 -4.91 9.88
N PRO A 375 -11.48 -5.18 8.68
CA PRO A 375 -11.99 -6.50 8.33
C PRO A 375 -10.96 -7.61 8.42
N ALA A 376 -9.69 -7.34 8.07
CA ALA A 376 -8.61 -8.31 8.19
C ALA A 376 -8.44 -8.80 9.65
N ILE A 377 -8.63 -7.93 10.64
CA ILE A 377 -8.56 -8.29 12.05
C ILE A 377 -9.85 -9.02 12.46
N THR A 378 -11.02 -8.42 12.22
CA THR A 378 -12.29 -8.91 12.78
C THR A 378 -12.82 -10.18 12.12
N GLU A 379 -12.51 -10.41 10.84
CA GLU A 379 -13.02 -11.56 10.06
C GLU A 379 -11.98 -12.67 9.89
N PHE A 380 -10.68 -12.30 9.95
CA PHE A 380 -9.59 -13.21 9.65
C PHE A 380 -8.50 -13.30 10.72
N GLY A 381 -8.57 -12.53 11.79
CA GLY A 381 -7.64 -12.66 12.92
C GLY A 381 -6.24 -12.10 12.66
N PHE A 382 -6.08 -11.24 11.65
CA PHE A 382 -4.80 -10.57 11.38
C PHE A 382 -4.41 -9.68 12.57
N THR A 383 -3.11 -9.39 12.67
CA THR A 383 -2.53 -8.50 13.69
C THR A 383 -1.59 -7.48 13.03
N TYR A 384 -0.86 -6.73 13.83
CA TYR A 384 0.26 -5.87 13.43
C TYR A 384 1.47 -6.22 14.30
N ASP A 385 2.66 -5.78 13.87
CA ASP A 385 3.92 -6.02 14.56
C ASP A 385 4.48 -4.76 15.23
N ASN A 386 5.62 -4.89 15.91
CA ASN A 386 6.29 -3.77 16.57
C ASN A 386 6.75 -2.71 15.57
N TYR A 387 7.18 -3.13 14.37
CA TYR A 387 7.62 -2.20 13.33
C TYR A 387 6.47 -1.26 12.92
N PHE A 388 5.28 -1.81 12.73
CA PHE A 388 4.07 -1.02 12.49
C PHE A 388 3.77 -0.05 13.64
N MET A 389 3.87 -0.51 14.90
CA MET A 389 3.68 0.37 16.06
C MET A 389 4.69 1.52 16.12
N GLU A 390 5.95 1.23 15.82
CA GLU A 390 7.05 2.19 15.86
C GLU A 390 6.92 3.26 14.77
N ILE A 391 6.52 2.87 13.54
CA ILE A 391 6.24 3.82 12.45
C ILE A 391 5.24 4.89 12.92
N PHE A 392 4.18 4.48 13.60
CA PHE A 392 3.14 5.39 14.09
C PHE A 392 3.41 5.94 15.49
N GLN A 393 4.59 5.70 16.07
CA GLN A 393 4.97 6.16 17.41
C GLN A 393 3.92 5.79 18.48
N GLY A 394 3.35 4.58 18.36
CA GLY A 394 2.28 4.08 19.22
C GLY A 394 0.87 4.65 18.94
N LYS A 395 0.72 5.63 18.04
CA LYS A 395 -0.58 6.22 17.65
C LYS A 395 -1.24 5.40 16.54
N LEU A 396 -1.67 4.21 16.89
CA LEU A 396 -2.37 3.30 15.98
C LEU A 396 -3.75 3.83 15.58
N TRP A 397 -4.30 3.28 14.48
CA TRP A 397 -5.66 3.59 14.04
C TRP A 397 -6.68 3.23 15.12
N PRO A 398 -7.64 4.11 15.45
CA PRO A 398 -8.71 3.78 16.41
C PRO A 398 -9.48 2.50 16.05
N GLY A 399 -9.63 2.23 14.75
CA GLY A 399 -10.23 1.02 14.19
C GLY A 399 -9.55 -0.28 14.62
N ILE A 400 -8.24 -0.27 14.88
CA ILE A 400 -7.52 -1.44 15.41
C ILE A 400 -8.02 -1.78 16.82
N SER A 401 -8.11 -0.79 17.70
CA SER A 401 -8.60 -0.99 19.07
C SER A 401 -10.06 -1.49 19.08
N LEU A 402 -10.89 -0.93 18.18
CA LEU A 402 -12.27 -1.38 18.02
C LEU A 402 -12.35 -2.84 17.53
N SER A 403 -11.47 -3.22 16.60
CA SER A 403 -11.37 -4.59 16.10
C SER A 403 -11.00 -5.59 17.19
N GLU A 404 -10.03 -5.25 18.05
CA GLU A 404 -9.64 -6.09 19.18
C GLU A 404 -10.78 -6.28 20.18
N LYS A 405 -11.56 -5.22 20.46
CA LYS A 405 -12.76 -5.33 21.31
C LYS A 405 -13.80 -6.28 20.71
N ILE A 406 -14.01 -6.22 19.39
CA ILE A 406 -14.91 -7.13 18.67
C ILE A 406 -14.41 -8.58 18.79
N LEU A 407 -13.10 -8.82 18.67
CA LEU A 407 -12.53 -10.15 18.85
C LEU A 407 -12.75 -10.69 20.27
N VAL A 408 -12.53 -9.88 21.30
CA VAL A 408 -12.76 -10.26 22.70
C VAL A 408 -14.23 -10.64 22.93
N MET A 409 -15.16 -9.81 22.44
CA MET A 409 -16.60 -10.06 22.54
C MET A 409 -16.98 -11.39 21.86
N ARG A 410 -16.62 -11.57 20.58
CA ARG A 410 -16.95 -12.77 19.80
C ARG A 410 -16.29 -14.04 20.36
N ALA A 411 -15.06 -13.94 20.89
CA ALA A 411 -14.41 -15.05 21.57
C ALA A 411 -15.19 -15.47 22.82
N GLY A 412 -15.66 -14.49 23.62
CA GLY A 412 -16.52 -14.73 24.78
C GLY A 412 -17.85 -15.40 24.42
N GLU A 413 -18.53 -14.93 23.37
CA GLU A 413 -19.77 -15.54 22.85
C GLU A 413 -19.57 -17.02 22.45
N LYS A 414 -18.39 -17.33 21.90
CA LYS A 414 -18.00 -18.70 21.51
C LYS A 414 -17.37 -19.50 22.66
N GLN A 415 -17.26 -18.92 23.87
CA GLN A 415 -16.61 -19.54 25.04
C GLN A 415 -15.15 -19.98 24.76
N MET A 416 -14.43 -19.20 23.96
CA MET A 416 -13.03 -19.44 23.59
C MET A 416 -12.13 -18.37 24.21
N SER A 417 -10.84 -18.70 24.37
CA SER A 417 -9.83 -17.65 24.59
C SER A 417 -9.70 -16.80 23.32
N VAL A 418 -9.26 -15.54 23.46
CA VAL A 418 -9.03 -14.64 22.31
C VAL A 418 -7.98 -15.24 21.36
N ALA A 419 -6.95 -15.90 21.91
CA ALA A 419 -5.90 -16.53 21.12
C ALA A 419 -6.43 -17.70 20.28
N ASP A 420 -7.27 -18.56 20.87
CA ASP A 420 -7.89 -19.68 20.15
C ASP A 420 -8.88 -19.19 19.09
N TYR A 421 -9.65 -18.14 19.42
CA TYR A 421 -10.58 -17.54 18.46
C TYR A 421 -9.84 -16.91 17.28
N ARG A 422 -8.74 -16.18 17.54
CA ARG A 422 -7.87 -15.65 16.47
C ARG A 422 -7.30 -16.77 15.60
N LYS A 423 -6.84 -17.87 16.20
CA LYS A 423 -6.37 -19.05 15.46
C LYS A 423 -7.46 -19.64 14.57
N LEU A 424 -8.70 -19.72 15.05
CA LEU A 424 -9.85 -20.16 14.26
C LEU A 424 -10.07 -19.27 13.03
N LEU A 425 -10.03 -17.94 13.20
CA LEU A 425 -10.16 -16.98 12.09
C LEU A 425 -8.99 -17.07 11.09
N ASN A 426 -7.77 -17.25 11.60
CA ASN A 426 -6.58 -17.46 10.77
C ASN A 426 -6.69 -18.72 9.91
N GLU A 427 -7.21 -19.82 10.46
CA GLU A 427 -7.47 -21.05 9.69
C GLU A 427 -8.59 -20.85 8.65
N ARG A 428 -9.61 -20.04 8.97
CA ARG A 428 -10.63 -19.62 7.99
C ARG A 428 -10.00 -18.87 6.82
N PHE A 429 -9.13 -17.90 7.10
CA PHE A 429 -8.41 -17.16 6.06
C PHE A 429 -7.59 -18.09 5.17
N LYS A 430 -6.77 -18.97 5.75
CA LYS A 430 -5.92 -19.91 5.00
C LYS A 430 -6.73 -20.75 4.01
N LYS A 431 -7.90 -21.24 4.43
CA LYS A 431 -8.80 -22.01 3.55
C LYS A 431 -9.26 -21.19 2.34
N VAL A 432 -9.73 -19.95 2.56
CA VAL A 432 -10.16 -19.08 1.45
C VAL A 432 -8.98 -18.70 0.55
N PHE A 433 -7.86 -18.32 1.14
CA PHE A 433 -6.66 -17.89 0.43
C PHE A 433 -6.09 -18.99 -0.48
N LEU A 434 -6.00 -20.23 0.03
CA LEU A 434 -5.58 -21.38 -0.76
C LEU A 434 -6.58 -21.69 -1.88
N TRP A 435 -7.88 -21.68 -1.58
CA TRP A 435 -8.92 -21.89 -2.59
C TRP A 435 -8.83 -20.88 -3.73
N MET A 436 -8.64 -19.59 -3.43
CA MET A 436 -8.47 -18.54 -4.43
C MET A 436 -7.22 -18.75 -5.26
N ARG A 437 -6.10 -19.10 -4.63
CA ARG A 437 -4.84 -19.36 -5.33
C ARG A 437 -4.98 -20.51 -6.32
N ASP A 438 -5.63 -21.59 -5.91
CA ASP A 438 -5.85 -22.76 -6.76
C ASP A 438 -6.81 -22.45 -7.91
N LYS A 439 -7.87 -21.67 -7.67
CA LYS A 439 -8.78 -21.19 -8.72
C LYS A 439 -8.07 -20.30 -9.73
N ASN A 440 -7.31 -19.31 -9.27
CA ASN A 440 -6.55 -18.41 -10.14
C ASN A 440 -5.48 -19.16 -10.96
N ALA A 441 -4.89 -20.24 -10.42
CA ALA A 441 -3.96 -21.08 -11.14
C ALA A 441 -4.64 -21.87 -12.26
N LYS A 442 -5.81 -22.46 -12.00
CA LYS A 442 -6.61 -23.17 -13.00
C LYS A 442 -7.09 -22.24 -14.11
N ASP A 443 -7.66 -21.09 -13.76
CA ASP A 443 -8.16 -20.11 -14.74
C ASP A 443 -7.04 -19.62 -15.68
N LYS A 444 -5.80 -19.51 -15.18
CA LYS A 444 -4.63 -19.18 -16.00
C LYS A 444 -4.24 -20.31 -16.96
N GLN A 445 -4.29 -21.56 -16.52
CA GLN A 445 -4.02 -22.72 -17.36
C GLN A 445 -5.05 -22.85 -18.48
N ASP A 446 -6.34 -22.71 -18.15
CA ASP A 446 -7.44 -22.82 -19.11
C ASP A 446 -7.35 -21.73 -20.21
N ARG A 447 -7.00 -20.49 -19.83
CA ARG A 447 -6.77 -19.40 -20.80
C ARG A 447 -5.57 -19.68 -21.71
N ALA A 448 -4.47 -20.18 -21.16
CA ALA A 448 -3.27 -20.49 -21.94
C ALA A 448 -3.51 -21.64 -22.95
N GLY A 449 -4.35 -22.63 -22.61
CA GLY A 449 -4.75 -23.70 -23.52
C GLY A 449 -5.60 -23.19 -24.68
N LEU A 450 -6.56 -22.30 -24.42
CA LEU A 450 -7.42 -21.70 -25.44
C LEU A 450 -6.65 -20.83 -26.44
N ASP A 451 -5.58 -20.16 -26.01
CA ASP A 451 -4.73 -19.36 -26.90
C ASP A 451 -3.81 -20.24 -27.78
N GLN A 452 -3.43 -21.43 -27.30
CA GLN A 452 -2.66 -22.41 -28.08
C GLN A 452 -3.49 -23.15 -29.13
N GLU A 453 -4.78 -23.39 -28.88
CA GLU A 453 -5.69 -24.00 -29.87
C GLU A 453 -6.14 -23.00 -30.97
N ARG A 454 -5.96 -21.70 -30.73
CA ARG A 454 -6.30 -20.63 -31.68
C ARG A 454 -5.11 -20.13 -32.50
N SER A 455 -3.90 -20.60 -32.20
CA SER A 455 -2.65 -20.32 -32.94
C SER A 455 -2.31 -21.49 -33.85
#